data_AF-A0A066XP96-F1
#
_entry.id   AF-A0A066XP96-F1
#
_cell.length_a   1.000
_cell.length_b   1.000
_cell.length_c   1.000
_cell.angle_alpha   90.00
_cell.angle_beta   90.00
_cell.angle_gamma   90.00
#
_symmetry.space_group_name_H-M   'P 1'
#
loop_
_entity.id
_entity.type
_entity.pdbx_description
1 polymer ?
#
loop_
_entity_poly.entity_id
_entity_poly.type
_entity_poly.pdbx_seq_one_letter_code
_entity_poly.pdbx_strand_id
1 'polypeptide(L)'
;MSRSRSTASIQVLPVTQSAFGRGNDIELPILTAGLESSRSLPLAETGETSAKAWITVVGAFLFLFPSYGLMQSIGTIQSHLELNQLSSYSSRDVGWITGAFTSLALFLGIQIGPMFDAYGPRVLGPVGCIVYIPTFFVLAECRVYWHFMLVLGVWGGTGAAILSMVGVGVIGKWFVRRRGLAMGIALCGSSLGGVVLPLTLRSLLPRLGWAWAMRSLAFILAAVMIAGAACLQQSMPVVEAASENRRRKRVALNFMALTSGTFTFVTIGLFALEFAVFGVFSLLPTYATAANFPSDTGFGLVAVANAMSTAGRLLPGLAGDHFGHFNILLAMILVTAAFTGAILVPFGSSSLGALYAFSALWGFGSGSFISLTPVCMGKTCESEDYGRYFGWLPY
;
A
#
# COMPACT_ATOMS: atom_id res chain seq x y z
N MET A 1 -57.82 11.65 -53.60
CA MET A 1 -56.34 11.49 -53.61
C MET A 1 -56.02 10.24 -52.77
N SER A 2 -55.84 9.03 -53.36
CA SER A 2 -54.56 8.43 -53.83
C SER A 2 -53.51 8.37 -52.70
N ARG A 3 -52.88 7.28 -52.22
CA ARG A 3 -52.57 5.88 -52.62
C ARG A 3 -52.12 5.10 -51.35
N SER A 4 -52.51 3.83 -51.10
CA SER A 4 -51.72 2.55 -51.15
C SER A 4 -50.30 2.57 -50.49
N ARG A 5 -49.81 1.65 -49.63
CA ARG A 5 -49.71 0.15 -49.57
C ARG A 5 -49.19 -0.25 -48.14
N SER A 6 -49.71 -1.28 -47.45
CA SER A 6 -49.30 -2.73 -47.41
C SER A 6 -47.82 -3.00 -47.07
N THR A 7 -47.47 -3.54 -45.88
CA THR A 7 -46.93 -4.91 -45.56
C THR A 7 -45.77 -4.72 -44.55
N ALA A 8 -45.32 -5.64 -43.67
CA ALA A 8 -45.72 -6.95 -43.19
C ALA A 8 -44.92 -7.21 -41.88
N SER A 9 -45.53 -7.92 -40.94
CA SER A 9 -44.91 -8.51 -39.75
C SER A 9 -44.17 -9.80 -40.13
N ILE A 10 -42.93 -9.99 -39.67
CA ILE A 10 -42.19 -11.25 -39.82
C ILE A 10 -41.73 -11.75 -38.45
N GLN A 11 -42.40 -12.80 -37.99
CA GLN A 11 -41.92 -13.75 -36.99
C GLN A 11 -40.80 -14.58 -37.61
N VAL A 12 -39.70 -14.79 -36.87
CA VAL A 12 -38.67 -15.78 -37.24
C VAL A 12 -38.80 -16.96 -36.28
N LEU A 13 -39.33 -18.06 -36.80
CA LEU A 13 -39.32 -19.41 -36.24
C LEU A 13 -38.06 -20.18 -36.73
N PRO A 14 -37.66 -21.29 -36.07
CA PRO A 14 -36.30 -21.81 -36.09
C PRO A 14 -36.00 -22.64 -37.35
N VAL A 15 -34.75 -22.58 -37.81
CA VAL A 15 -34.29 -23.42 -38.94
C VAL A 15 -33.68 -24.72 -38.41
N THR A 16 -34.22 -25.79 -38.95
CA THR A 16 -33.95 -27.21 -38.78
C THR A 16 -32.57 -27.65 -39.29
N GLN A 17 -31.93 -28.60 -38.58
CA GLN A 17 -30.82 -29.41 -39.09
C GLN A 17 -31.31 -30.42 -40.15
N SER A 18 -30.72 -30.42 -41.34
CA SER A 18 -30.56 -31.63 -42.16
C SER A 18 -29.50 -31.46 -43.26
N ALA A 19 -28.45 -32.28 -43.16
CA ALA A 19 -27.60 -32.90 -44.18
C ALA A 19 -27.53 -32.30 -45.61
N PHE A 20 -26.32 -31.95 -46.06
CA PHE A 20 -25.56 -32.70 -47.08
C PHE A 20 -24.15 -32.11 -47.23
N GLY A 21 -23.14 -32.98 -47.35
CA GLY A 21 -21.74 -32.59 -47.37
C GLY A 21 -21.10 -32.45 -48.74
N ARG A 22 -19.80 -32.10 -48.66
CA ARG A 22 -18.72 -32.13 -49.66
C ARG A 22 -18.59 -30.92 -50.60
N GLY A 23 -17.79 -29.97 -50.12
CA GLY A 23 -16.92 -29.09 -50.90
C GLY A 23 -15.74 -28.69 -50.01
N ASN A 24 -14.50 -28.85 -50.50
CA ASN A 24 -13.33 -28.16 -49.95
C ASN A 24 -13.64 -26.66 -49.91
N ASP A 25 -13.29 -25.98 -48.81
CA ASP A 25 -12.77 -24.60 -48.81
C ASP A 25 -12.36 -24.19 -47.38
N ILE A 26 -11.04 -24.16 -47.16
CA ILE A 26 -10.26 -23.28 -46.29
C ILE A 26 -11.05 -22.63 -45.12
N GLU A 27 -10.99 -23.23 -43.94
CA GLU A 27 -11.45 -22.60 -42.69
C GLU A 27 -10.47 -21.46 -42.28
N LEU A 28 -10.93 -20.21 -42.41
CA LEU A 28 -10.32 -19.03 -41.81
C LEU A 28 -10.68 -18.96 -40.31
N PRO A 29 -9.73 -19.03 -39.34
CA PRO A 29 -10.04 -19.08 -37.91
C PRO A 29 -10.40 -17.71 -37.27
N ILE A 30 -10.82 -16.71 -38.05
CA ILE A 30 -10.72 -15.31 -37.61
C ILE A 30 -12.04 -14.74 -37.05
N LEU A 31 -13.19 -15.40 -37.23
CA LEU A 31 -14.50 -14.78 -36.92
C LEU A 31 -15.24 -15.35 -35.69
N THR A 32 -14.76 -16.40 -35.05
CA THR A 32 -15.41 -16.98 -33.85
C THR A 32 -14.77 -16.58 -32.52
N ALA A 33 -13.52 -16.06 -32.52
CA ALA A 33 -12.85 -15.62 -31.30
C ALA A 33 -13.39 -14.29 -30.71
N GLY A 34 -14.20 -13.55 -31.47
CA GLY A 34 -14.71 -12.23 -31.06
C GLY A 34 -15.93 -12.25 -30.14
N LEU A 35 -16.63 -13.38 -29.99
CA LEU A 35 -17.93 -13.44 -29.30
C LEU A 35 -17.90 -14.13 -27.93
N GLU A 36 -16.81 -14.83 -27.57
CA GLU A 36 -16.69 -15.46 -26.24
C GLU A 36 -15.92 -14.60 -25.21
N SER A 37 -15.15 -13.60 -25.66
CA SER A 37 -14.37 -12.71 -24.77
C SER A 37 -15.25 -11.69 -24.01
N SER A 38 -16.51 -11.52 -24.38
CA SER A 38 -17.40 -10.50 -23.80
C SER A 38 -18.20 -10.95 -22.58
N ARG A 39 -18.07 -12.21 -22.11
CA ARG A 39 -18.91 -12.76 -21.02
C ARG A 39 -18.31 -12.78 -19.61
N SER A 40 -17.02 -12.47 -19.42
CA SER A 40 -16.37 -12.49 -18.08
C SER A 40 -16.26 -11.13 -17.38
N LEU A 41 -16.60 -10.03 -18.05
CA LEU A 41 -16.42 -8.66 -17.55
C LEU A 41 -17.57 -7.97 -16.75
N PRO A 42 -18.80 -8.49 -16.54
CA PRO A 42 -19.86 -7.67 -15.88
C PRO A 42 -19.81 -7.57 -14.35
N LEU A 43 -19.11 -8.47 -13.65
CA LEU A 43 -19.15 -8.55 -12.17
C LEU A 43 -18.16 -7.60 -11.47
N ALA A 44 -17.04 -7.29 -12.12
CA ALA A 44 -16.03 -6.37 -11.57
C ALA A 44 -16.51 -4.90 -11.63
N GLU A 45 -17.13 -4.48 -12.74
CA GLU A 45 -17.61 -3.09 -12.91
C GLU A 45 -18.80 -2.73 -12.00
N THR A 46 -19.65 -3.69 -11.63
CA THR A 46 -20.81 -3.44 -10.76
C THR A 46 -20.48 -3.50 -9.27
N GLY A 47 -19.35 -4.11 -8.89
CA GLY A 47 -18.86 -4.18 -7.51
C GLY A 47 -18.22 -2.89 -6.99
N GLU A 48 -17.52 -2.14 -7.85
CA GLU A 48 -16.73 -0.95 -7.46
C GLU A 48 -17.59 0.22 -6.93
N THR A 49 -18.82 0.36 -7.42
CA THR A 49 -19.78 1.39 -6.97
C THR A 49 -20.58 0.96 -5.74
N SER A 50 -20.44 -0.30 -5.30
CA SER A 50 -21.16 -0.80 -4.12
C SER A 50 -20.61 -0.16 -2.84
N ALA A 51 -21.49 0.18 -1.90
CA ALA A 51 -21.11 0.65 -0.57
C ALA A 51 -20.12 -0.31 0.13
N LYS A 52 -20.20 -1.61 -0.18
CA LYS A 52 -19.29 -2.64 0.33
C LYS A 52 -17.84 -2.42 -0.11
N ALA A 53 -17.60 -2.03 -1.36
CA ALA A 53 -16.25 -1.75 -1.86
C ALA A 53 -15.62 -0.57 -1.09
N TRP A 54 -16.39 0.49 -0.82
CA TRP A 54 -15.91 1.65 -0.06
C TRP A 54 -15.71 1.36 1.44
N ILE A 55 -16.55 0.52 2.06
CA ILE A 55 -16.30 0.00 3.42
C ILE A 55 -14.97 -0.77 3.48
N THR A 56 -14.62 -1.46 2.39
CA THR A 56 -13.34 -2.18 2.28
C THR A 56 -12.15 -1.23 2.23
N VAL A 57 -12.27 -0.10 1.53
CA VAL A 57 -11.26 0.97 1.52
C VAL A 57 -11.06 1.53 2.93
N VAL A 58 -12.15 1.72 3.69
CA VAL A 58 -12.07 2.12 5.11
C VAL A 58 -11.37 1.04 5.95
N GLY A 59 -11.68 -0.24 5.74
CA GLY A 59 -10.99 -1.34 6.41
C GLY A 59 -9.49 -1.36 6.14
N ALA A 60 -9.10 -1.17 4.87
CA ALA A 60 -7.71 -1.07 4.47
C ALA A 60 -7.02 0.16 5.06
N PHE A 61 -7.70 1.32 5.09
CA PHE A 61 -7.21 2.53 5.76
C PHE A 61 -6.88 2.26 7.24
N LEU A 62 -7.78 1.59 7.95
CA LEU A 62 -7.61 1.26 9.37
C LEU A 62 -6.50 0.25 9.62
N PHE A 63 -6.15 -0.58 8.63
CA PHE A 63 -5.01 -1.50 8.71
C PHE A 63 -3.67 -0.83 8.38
N LEU A 64 -3.66 0.06 7.40
CA LEU A 64 -2.46 0.80 6.98
C LEU A 64 -2.07 1.90 7.98
N PHE A 65 -3.04 2.40 8.74
CA PHE A 65 -2.82 3.38 9.80
C PHE A 65 -1.80 2.90 10.86
N PRO A 66 -1.98 1.75 11.53
CA PRO A 66 -1.04 1.26 12.54
C PRO A 66 0.21 0.58 11.96
N SER A 67 0.17 0.06 10.73
CA SER A 67 1.32 -0.63 10.14
C SER A 67 2.32 0.36 9.55
N TYR A 68 2.02 0.92 8.37
CA TYR A 68 2.87 1.91 7.72
C TYR A 68 2.95 3.22 8.51
N GLY A 69 1.90 3.60 9.25
CA GLY A 69 1.98 4.81 10.09
C GLY A 69 3.01 4.68 11.21
N LEU A 70 3.17 3.48 11.79
CA LEU A 70 4.26 3.27 12.75
C LEU A 70 5.63 3.24 12.05
N MET A 71 5.75 2.64 10.86
CA MET A 71 7.00 2.68 10.08
C MET A 71 7.47 4.12 9.81
N GLN A 72 6.55 5.03 9.46
CA GLN A 72 6.85 6.44 9.23
C GLN A 72 7.24 7.20 10.50
N SER A 73 6.84 6.73 11.68
CA SER A 73 7.03 7.41 12.96
C SER A 73 7.88 6.62 13.96
N ILE A 74 8.55 5.55 13.52
CA ILE A 74 9.28 4.63 14.38
C ILE A 74 10.44 5.33 15.12
N GLY A 75 10.98 6.40 14.53
CA GLY A 75 12.01 7.24 15.14
C GLY A 75 11.59 7.89 16.46
N THR A 76 10.28 8.11 16.70
CA THR A 76 9.79 8.62 18.00
C THR A 76 9.97 7.59 19.11
N ILE A 77 9.68 6.31 18.81
CA ILE A 77 9.94 5.21 19.74
C ILE A 77 11.44 5.04 19.94
N GLN A 78 12.22 5.08 18.84
CA GLN A 78 13.68 4.99 18.90
C GLN A 78 14.29 6.04 19.83
N SER A 79 13.95 7.32 19.62
CA SER A 79 14.46 8.44 20.41
C SER A 79 14.10 8.29 21.89
N HIS A 80 12.88 7.84 22.21
CA HIS A 80 12.50 7.60 23.59
C HIS A 80 13.27 6.44 24.24
N LEU A 81 13.54 5.36 23.49
CA LEU A 81 14.35 4.24 23.95
C LEU A 81 15.80 4.69 24.21
N GLU A 82 16.39 5.46 23.29
CA GLU A 82 17.74 6.04 23.43
C GLU A 82 17.86 6.94 24.66
N LEU A 83 16.84 7.74 24.98
CA LEU A 83 16.89 8.67 26.11
C LEU A 83 16.58 8.03 27.47
N ASN A 84 15.94 6.86 27.51
CA ASN A 84 15.46 6.26 28.75
C ASN A 84 15.99 4.83 28.93
N GLN A 85 15.25 3.83 28.43
CA GLN A 85 15.48 2.41 28.70
C GLN A 85 16.85 1.91 28.21
N LEU A 86 17.32 2.43 27.07
CA LEU A 86 18.55 2.03 26.39
C LEU A 86 19.59 3.15 26.39
N SER A 87 19.56 4.05 27.38
CA SER A 87 20.52 5.17 27.51
C SER A 87 21.99 4.76 27.60
N SER A 88 22.28 3.50 27.94
CA SER A 88 23.63 2.94 27.94
C SER A 88 24.13 2.48 26.56
N TYR A 89 23.26 2.42 25.55
CA TYR A 89 23.58 1.91 24.21
C TYR A 89 23.82 3.06 23.23
N SER A 90 24.59 2.79 22.17
CA SER A 90 24.79 3.78 21.11
C SER A 90 23.54 3.91 20.23
N SER A 91 23.30 5.07 19.62
CA SER A 91 22.19 5.25 18.67
C SER A 91 22.26 4.29 17.47
N ARG A 92 23.47 3.80 17.12
CA ARG A 92 23.64 2.75 16.11
C ARG A 92 23.00 1.43 16.56
N ASP A 93 23.20 1.03 17.81
CA ASP A 93 22.68 -0.22 18.34
C ASP A 93 21.16 -0.19 18.47
N VAL A 94 20.61 0.95 18.92
CA VAL A 94 19.15 1.15 19.03
C VAL A 94 18.50 1.24 17.64
N GLY A 95 19.18 1.85 16.67
CA GLY A 95 18.75 1.91 15.27
C GLY A 95 18.59 0.54 14.60
N TRP A 96 19.31 -0.50 15.05
CA TRP A 96 19.08 -1.86 14.54
C TRP A 96 17.68 -2.40 14.87
N ILE A 97 17.07 -1.98 15.97
CA ILE A 97 15.72 -2.45 16.37
C ILE A 97 14.67 -1.92 15.39
N THR A 98 14.72 -0.61 15.11
CA THR A 98 13.79 0.05 14.19
C THR A 98 14.08 -0.32 12.73
N GLY A 99 15.35 -0.52 12.38
CA GLY A 99 15.76 -1.08 11.10
C GLY A 99 15.24 -2.51 10.89
N ALA A 100 15.32 -3.38 11.90
CA ALA A 100 14.77 -4.74 11.86
C ALA A 100 13.24 -4.72 11.68
N PHE A 101 12.54 -3.82 12.38
CA PHE A 101 11.09 -3.63 12.24
C PHE A 101 10.71 -3.28 10.79
N THR A 102 11.31 -2.23 10.24
CA THR A 102 10.99 -1.75 8.88
C THR A 102 11.41 -2.77 7.82
N SER A 103 12.60 -3.36 7.94
CA SER A 103 13.08 -4.36 6.99
C SER A 103 12.21 -5.62 6.97
N LEU A 104 11.82 -6.17 8.13
CA LEU A 104 10.93 -7.33 8.17
C LEU A 104 9.51 -7.00 7.72
N ALA A 105 9.00 -5.81 8.07
CA ALA A 105 7.70 -5.33 7.60
C ALA A 105 7.58 -5.32 6.08
N LEU A 106 8.70 -5.04 5.40
CA LEU A 106 8.78 -4.98 3.94
C LEU A 106 9.15 -6.32 3.31
N PHE A 107 10.22 -6.96 3.80
CA PHE A 107 10.77 -8.20 3.23
C PHE A 107 9.82 -9.40 3.36
N LEU A 108 9.07 -9.49 4.47
CA LEU A 108 8.10 -10.56 4.64
C LEU A 108 6.89 -10.40 3.72
N GLY A 109 6.72 -9.24 3.07
CA GLY A 109 5.75 -9.04 1.98
C GLY A 109 5.88 -10.11 0.88
N ILE A 110 7.11 -10.55 0.59
CA ILE A 110 7.40 -11.60 -0.42
C ILE A 110 6.67 -12.91 -0.10
N GLN A 111 6.58 -13.29 1.17
CA GLN A 111 5.95 -14.54 1.61
C GLN A 111 4.46 -14.35 1.90
N ILE A 112 4.10 -13.21 2.48
CA ILE A 112 2.72 -12.90 2.88
C ILE A 112 1.86 -12.62 1.65
N GLY A 113 2.43 -12.10 0.56
CA GLY A 113 1.71 -11.88 -0.69
C GLY A 113 1.04 -13.14 -1.27
N PRO A 114 1.79 -14.23 -1.52
CA PRO A 114 1.22 -15.53 -1.89
C PRO A 114 0.21 -16.07 -0.86
N MET A 115 0.47 -15.89 0.44
CA MET A 115 -0.48 -16.30 1.49
C MET A 115 -1.78 -15.51 1.42
N PHE A 116 -1.71 -14.21 1.13
CA PHE A 116 -2.86 -13.35 0.90
C PHE A 116 -3.67 -13.79 -0.32
N ASP A 117 -3.00 -14.21 -1.39
CA ASP A 117 -3.67 -14.75 -2.56
C ASP A 117 -4.35 -16.10 -2.32
N ALA A 118 -3.78 -16.95 -1.47
CA ALA A 118 -4.33 -18.27 -1.16
C ALA A 118 -5.46 -18.24 -0.12
N TYR A 119 -5.31 -17.46 0.96
CA TYR A 119 -6.22 -17.46 2.11
C TYR A 119 -7.17 -16.27 2.14
N GLY A 120 -6.85 -15.20 1.42
CA GLY A 120 -7.66 -13.98 1.39
C GLY A 120 -7.64 -13.18 2.71
N PRO A 121 -8.29 -12.01 2.72
CA PRO A 121 -8.29 -11.07 3.85
C PRO A 121 -9.09 -11.56 5.06
N ARG A 122 -10.08 -12.43 4.85
CA ARG A 122 -10.94 -12.93 5.93
C ARG A 122 -10.17 -13.75 6.96
N VAL A 123 -9.13 -14.47 6.52
CA VAL A 123 -8.24 -15.24 7.39
C VAL A 123 -7.04 -14.39 7.79
N LEU A 124 -6.37 -13.76 6.83
CA LEU A 124 -5.11 -13.08 7.09
C LEU A 124 -5.28 -11.79 7.91
N GLY A 125 -6.44 -11.11 7.81
CA GLY A 125 -6.70 -9.88 8.56
C GLY A 125 -6.79 -10.10 10.07
N PRO A 126 -7.66 -11.01 10.57
CA PRO A 126 -7.68 -11.38 11.98
C PRO A 126 -6.32 -11.92 12.48
N VAL A 127 -5.62 -12.73 11.68
CA VAL A 127 -4.27 -13.21 12.03
C VAL A 127 -3.31 -12.04 12.23
N GLY A 128 -3.29 -11.07 11.32
CA GLY A 128 -2.49 -9.85 11.48
C GLY A 128 -2.82 -9.09 12.76
N CYS A 129 -4.09 -9.03 13.15
CA CYS A 129 -4.52 -8.39 14.40
C CYS A 129 -4.02 -9.15 15.64
N ILE A 130 -4.18 -10.48 15.64
CA ILE A 130 -3.73 -11.34 16.74
C ILE A 130 -2.21 -11.31 16.88
N VAL A 131 -1.47 -11.13 15.78
CA VAL A 131 0.00 -11.02 15.82
C VAL A 131 0.43 -9.61 16.26
N TYR A 132 -0.14 -8.55 15.70
CA TYR A 132 0.40 -7.19 15.88
C TYR A 132 -0.07 -6.47 17.16
N ILE A 133 -1.29 -6.73 17.63
CA ILE A 133 -1.81 -6.07 18.84
C ILE A 133 -1.00 -6.47 20.09
N PRO A 134 -0.70 -7.77 20.34
CA PRO A 134 0.07 -8.18 21.51
C PRO A 134 1.48 -7.60 21.54
N THR A 135 2.07 -7.28 20.39
CA THR A 135 3.39 -6.65 20.31
C THR A 135 3.49 -5.45 21.26
N PHE A 136 2.53 -4.53 21.24
CA PHE A 136 2.57 -3.32 22.07
C PHE A 136 2.32 -3.61 23.56
N PHE A 137 1.51 -4.63 23.88
CA PHE A 137 1.30 -5.07 25.26
C PHE A 137 2.56 -5.70 25.85
N VAL A 138 3.25 -6.54 25.08
CA VAL A 138 4.51 -7.16 25.50
C VAL A 138 5.64 -6.12 25.52
N LEU A 139 5.63 -5.17 24.59
CA LEU A 139 6.61 -4.08 24.52
C LEU A 139 6.57 -3.19 25.79
N ALA A 140 5.41 -3.05 26.42
CA ALA A 140 5.25 -2.33 27.67
C ALA A 140 6.07 -2.95 28.84
N GLU A 141 6.33 -4.26 28.80
CA GLU A 141 7.08 -5.01 29.82
C GLU A 141 8.56 -5.21 29.47
N CYS A 142 8.98 -4.80 28.28
CA CYS A 142 10.36 -4.95 27.84
C CYS A 142 11.28 -4.01 28.62
N ARG A 143 12.42 -4.53 29.08
CA ARG A 143 13.44 -3.79 29.84
C ARG A 143 14.86 -3.93 29.29
N VAL A 144 15.10 -4.94 28.45
CA VAL A 144 16.45 -5.31 27.99
C VAL A 144 16.49 -5.22 26.47
N TYR A 145 17.64 -4.85 25.90
CA TYR A 145 17.85 -4.67 24.45
C TYR A 145 17.25 -5.80 23.60
N TRP A 146 17.56 -7.05 23.92
CA TRP A 146 17.07 -8.21 23.17
C TRP A 146 15.55 -8.38 23.22
N HIS A 147 14.88 -7.94 24.29
CA HIS A 147 13.41 -7.96 24.34
C HIS A 147 12.83 -6.98 23.31
N PHE A 148 13.38 -5.77 23.21
CA PHE A 148 12.94 -4.79 22.22
C PHE A 148 13.22 -5.26 20.79
N MET A 149 14.38 -5.87 20.53
CA MET A 149 14.70 -6.44 19.22
C MET A 149 13.70 -7.53 18.79
N LEU A 150 13.40 -8.47 19.68
CA LEU A 150 12.49 -9.58 19.37
C LEU A 150 11.03 -9.12 19.26
N VAL A 151 10.58 -8.27 20.18
CA VAL A 151 9.17 -7.85 20.25
C VAL A 151 8.88 -6.77 19.21
N LEU A 152 9.60 -5.65 19.21
CA LEU A 152 9.34 -4.57 18.27
C LEU A 152 9.89 -4.88 16.89
N GLY A 153 11.14 -5.32 16.80
CA GLY A 153 11.80 -5.61 15.52
C GLY A 153 11.15 -6.81 14.81
N VAL A 154 11.28 -8.00 15.39
CA VAL A 154 10.90 -9.25 14.72
C VAL A 154 9.38 -9.48 14.72
N TRP A 155 8.77 -9.53 15.91
CA TRP A 155 7.34 -9.80 16.04
C TRP A 155 6.50 -8.64 15.49
N GLY A 156 6.83 -7.41 15.88
CA GLY A 156 6.20 -6.19 15.35
C GLY A 156 6.34 -6.10 13.83
N GLY A 157 7.54 -6.30 13.28
CA GLY A 157 7.77 -6.27 11.83
C GLY A 157 6.93 -7.30 11.09
N THR A 158 6.85 -8.53 11.61
CA THR A 158 6.02 -9.60 11.04
C THR A 158 4.53 -9.23 11.03
N GLY A 159 4.01 -8.70 12.15
CA GLY A 159 2.61 -8.26 12.22
C GLY A 159 2.32 -7.09 11.28
N ALA A 160 3.23 -6.12 11.18
CA ALA A 160 3.12 -4.99 10.27
C ALA A 160 3.09 -5.46 8.81
N ALA A 161 3.93 -6.41 8.43
CA ALA A 161 3.95 -6.98 7.08
C ALA A 161 2.60 -7.60 6.69
N ILE A 162 1.99 -8.37 7.61
CA ILE A 162 0.68 -9.00 7.37
C ILE A 162 -0.39 -7.95 7.13
N LEU A 163 -0.47 -6.94 8.01
CA LEU A 163 -1.48 -5.89 7.94
C LEU A 163 -1.32 -5.02 6.69
N SER A 164 -0.08 -4.61 6.38
CA SER A 164 0.24 -3.82 5.20
C SER A 164 -0.14 -4.56 3.91
N MET A 165 0.22 -5.85 3.83
CA MET A 165 -0.11 -6.68 2.67
C MET A 165 -1.63 -6.85 2.50
N VAL A 166 -2.36 -7.09 3.59
CA VAL A 166 -3.82 -7.21 3.54
C VAL A 166 -4.45 -5.89 3.11
N GLY A 167 -4.01 -4.75 3.68
CA GLY A 167 -4.54 -3.44 3.33
C GLY A 167 -4.39 -3.11 1.85
N VAL A 168 -3.18 -3.26 1.30
CA VAL A 168 -2.91 -2.98 -0.12
C VAL A 168 -3.51 -4.04 -1.05
N GLY A 169 -3.39 -5.31 -0.67
CA GLY A 169 -3.82 -6.45 -1.48
C GLY A 169 -5.32 -6.47 -1.75
N VAL A 170 -6.14 -6.11 -0.75
CA VAL A 170 -7.60 -6.11 -0.90
C VAL A 170 -8.07 -5.08 -1.93
N ILE A 171 -7.48 -3.89 -1.93
CA ILE A 171 -7.83 -2.82 -2.88
C ILE A 171 -7.44 -3.22 -4.28
N GLY A 172 -6.25 -3.80 -4.45
CA GLY A 172 -5.76 -4.25 -5.76
C GLY A 172 -6.62 -5.34 -6.40
N LYS A 173 -7.37 -6.10 -5.59
CA LYS A 173 -8.33 -7.11 -6.07
C LYS A 173 -9.72 -6.55 -6.38
N TRP A 174 -10.17 -5.57 -5.60
CA TRP A 174 -11.53 -5.02 -5.73
C TRP A 174 -11.67 -3.94 -6.79
N PHE A 175 -10.65 -3.08 -6.95
CA PHE A 175 -10.72 -1.91 -7.82
C PHE A 175 -9.80 -2.09 -9.02
N VAL A 176 -10.35 -1.93 -10.21
CA VAL A 176 -9.65 -1.92 -11.49
C VAL A 176 -9.70 -0.52 -12.09
N ARG A 177 -10.88 0.11 -12.17
CA ARG A 177 -11.07 1.41 -12.84
C ARG A 177 -10.73 2.62 -11.95
N ARG A 178 -11.09 2.57 -10.66
CA ARG A 178 -10.82 3.64 -9.67
C ARG A 178 -9.71 3.28 -8.69
N ARG A 179 -8.75 2.50 -9.17
CA ARG A 179 -7.74 1.86 -8.34
C ARG A 179 -6.78 2.87 -7.73
N GLY A 180 -6.40 3.92 -8.48
CA GLY A 180 -5.56 5.01 -8.01
C GLY A 180 -6.20 5.76 -6.84
N LEU A 181 -7.47 6.17 -7.00
CA LEU A 181 -8.22 6.84 -5.94
C LEU A 181 -8.40 5.97 -4.69
N ALA A 182 -8.84 4.71 -4.85
CA ALA A 182 -9.08 3.81 -3.73
C ALA A 182 -7.79 3.51 -2.94
N MET A 183 -6.69 3.27 -3.67
CA MET A 183 -5.37 3.04 -3.06
C MET A 183 -4.84 4.30 -2.38
N GLY A 184 -5.00 5.45 -3.01
CA GLY A 184 -4.66 6.75 -2.43
C GLY A 184 -5.37 7.00 -1.10
N ILE A 185 -6.69 6.78 -1.04
CA ILE A 185 -7.48 6.94 0.19
C ILE A 185 -6.97 5.99 1.27
N ALA A 186 -6.79 4.71 0.97
CA ALA A 186 -6.35 3.76 1.99
C ALA A 186 -4.93 4.08 2.53
N LEU A 187 -4.00 4.45 1.64
CA LEU A 187 -2.67 4.85 2.03
C LEU A 187 -2.65 6.17 2.79
N CYS A 188 -3.65 7.07 2.66
CA CYS A 188 -3.75 8.23 3.55
C CYS A 188 -3.81 7.81 5.03
N GLY A 189 -4.28 6.60 5.33
CA GLY A 189 -4.25 6.03 6.67
C GLY A 189 -2.85 6.02 7.27
N SER A 190 -1.82 5.69 6.48
CA SER A 190 -0.46 5.66 7.01
C SER A 190 0.16 7.03 7.22
N SER A 191 -0.18 8.04 6.42
CA SER A 191 0.21 9.43 6.70
C SER A 191 -0.43 9.92 8.00
N LEU A 192 -1.73 9.63 8.19
CA LEU A 192 -2.43 10.01 9.42
C LEU A 192 -1.87 9.26 10.64
N GLY A 193 -1.58 7.97 10.52
CA GLY A 193 -0.93 7.18 11.57
C GLY A 193 0.46 7.71 11.93
N GLY A 194 1.25 8.10 10.92
CA GLY A 194 2.57 8.71 11.12
C GLY A 194 2.55 10.04 11.87
N VAL A 195 1.42 10.73 11.94
CA VAL A 195 1.25 11.98 12.72
C VAL A 195 0.58 11.70 14.06
N VAL A 196 -0.50 10.93 14.06
CA VAL A 196 -1.32 10.67 15.26
C VAL A 196 -0.56 9.82 16.27
N LEU A 197 0.09 8.72 15.86
CA LEU A 197 0.80 7.82 16.78
C LEU A 197 1.89 8.53 17.60
N PRO A 198 2.83 9.30 16.99
CA PRO A 198 3.86 9.99 17.76
C PRO A 198 3.29 11.14 18.61
N LEU A 199 2.24 11.84 18.18
CA LEU A 199 1.56 12.85 19.02
C LEU A 199 0.90 12.20 20.24
N THR A 200 0.27 11.05 20.05
CA THR A 200 -0.33 10.27 21.14
C THR A 200 0.75 9.87 22.14
N LEU A 201 1.87 9.31 21.68
CA LEU A 201 3.02 8.97 22.53
C LEU A 201 3.61 10.20 23.24
N ARG A 202 3.80 11.32 22.54
CA ARG A 202 4.31 12.57 23.13
C ARG A 202 3.45 13.06 24.30
N SER A 203 2.13 12.87 24.22
CA SER A 203 1.21 13.28 25.29
C SER A 203 1.11 12.27 26.44
N LEU A 204 1.22 10.96 26.14
CA LEU A 204 1.06 9.88 27.11
C LEU A 204 2.33 9.61 27.92
N LEU A 205 3.51 9.65 27.27
CA LEU A 205 4.79 9.31 27.90
C LEU A 205 5.08 10.16 29.16
N PRO A 206 4.92 11.50 29.16
CA PRO A 206 5.16 12.32 30.35
C PRO A 206 4.15 12.10 31.49
N ARG A 207 2.93 11.65 31.17
CA ARG A 207 1.81 11.54 32.14
C ARG A 207 1.71 10.16 32.78
N LEU A 208 1.91 9.11 31.97
CA LEU A 208 1.64 7.72 32.36
C LEU A 208 2.92 6.87 32.42
N GLY A 209 4.04 7.38 31.92
CA GLY A 209 5.28 6.61 31.76
C GLY A 209 5.21 5.59 30.63
N TRP A 210 6.33 4.88 30.41
CA TRP A 210 6.51 3.94 29.28
C TRP A 210 5.45 2.85 29.21
N ALA A 211 5.30 2.05 30.28
CA ALA A 211 4.46 0.86 30.25
C ALA A 211 2.98 1.19 29.97
N TRP A 212 2.43 2.19 30.65
CA TRP A 212 1.04 2.59 30.44
C TRP A 212 0.84 3.35 29.12
N ALA A 213 1.82 4.11 28.65
CA ALA A 213 1.74 4.73 27.32
C ALA A 213 1.66 3.67 26.21
N MET A 214 2.50 2.63 26.27
CA MET A 214 2.48 1.53 25.29
C MET A 214 1.20 0.71 25.34
N ARG A 215 0.67 0.41 26.55
CA ARG A 215 -0.63 -0.26 26.72
C ARG A 215 -1.79 0.58 26.19
N SER A 216 -1.77 1.89 26.44
CA SER A 216 -2.81 2.82 25.96
C SER A 216 -2.80 2.89 24.43
N LEU A 217 -1.60 2.94 23.84
CA LEU A 217 -1.43 2.82 22.39
C LEU A 217 -1.97 1.48 21.88
N ALA A 218 -1.67 0.36 22.56
CA ALA A 218 -2.17 -0.96 22.21
C ALA A 218 -3.71 -1.01 22.18
N PHE A 219 -4.39 -0.40 23.16
CA PHE A 219 -5.86 -0.32 23.17
C PHE A 219 -6.43 0.51 22.01
N ILE A 220 -5.80 1.65 21.68
CA ILE A 220 -6.20 2.49 20.55
C ILE A 220 -6.03 1.71 19.24
N LEU A 221 -4.87 1.07 19.06
CA LEU A 221 -4.59 0.28 17.86
C LEU A 221 -5.53 -0.94 17.76
N ALA A 222 -5.81 -1.61 18.87
CA ALA A 222 -6.76 -2.71 18.91
C ALA A 222 -8.16 -2.27 18.45
N ALA A 223 -8.66 -1.12 18.93
CA ALA A 223 -9.96 -0.61 18.51
C ALA A 223 -10.01 -0.31 17.00
N VAL A 224 -8.98 0.37 16.48
CA VAL A 224 -8.83 0.70 15.06
C VAL A 224 -8.76 -0.58 14.20
N MET A 225 -7.95 -1.54 14.61
CA MET A 225 -7.72 -2.77 13.85
C MET A 225 -8.89 -3.75 13.93
N ILE A 226 -9.57 -3.87 15.07
CA ILE A 226 -10.77 -4.71 15.19
C ILE A 226 -11.88 -4.14 14.30
N ALA A 227 -12.06 -2.82 14.30
CA ALA A 227 -12.98 -2.15 13.39
C ALA A 227 -12.60 -2.38 11.91
N GLY A 228 -11.30 -2.26 11.58
CA GLY A 228 -10.80 -2.56 10.24
C GLY A 228 -11.06 -4.01 9.81
N ALA A 229 -10.84 -4.97 10.70
CA ALA A 229 -11.07 -6.39 10.45
C ALA A 229 -12.57 -6.66 10.20
N ALA A 230 -13.45 -6.04 10.98
CA ALA A 230 -14.90 -6.13 10.78
C ALA A 230 -15.33 -5.59 9.40
N CYS A 231 -14.77 -4.45 8.96
CA CYS A 231 -15.00 -3.91 7.63
C CYS A 231 -14.53 -4.85 6.51
N LEU A 232 -13.39 -5.50 6.69
CA LEU A 232 -12.81 -6.43 5.71
C LEU A 232 -13.54 -7.79 5.66
N GLN A 233 -14.16 -8.23 6.76
CA GLN A 233 -14.92 -9.49 6.80
C GLN A 233 -16.12 -9.49 5.85
N GLN A 234 -16.75 -8.32 5.65
CA GLN A 234 -17.92 -8.18 4.80
C GLN A 234 -17.61 -8.31 3.30
N SER A 235 -16.34 -8.17 2.88
CA SER A 235 -16.03 -7.72 1.53
C SER A 235 -14.99 -8.54 0.81
N MET A 236 -15.32 -9.81 0.54
CA MET A 236 -14.86 -10.49 -0.68
C MET A 236 -15.94 -11.46 -1.14
N PRO A 237 -16.31 -11.48 -2.44
CA PRO A 237 -16.84 -12.71 -3.01
C PRO A 237 -15.78 -13.77 -2.78
N VAL A 238 -16.18 -14.89 -2.17
CA VAL A 238 -15.30 -16.03 -1.95
C VAL A 238 -14.70 -16.35 -3.31
N VAL A 239 -13.38 -16.20 -3.46
CA VAL A 239 -12.67 -16.89 -4.54
C VAL A 239 -12.98 -18.35 -4.25
N GLU A 240 -13.93 -18.90 -5.00
CA GLU A 240 -14.37 -20.29 -4.88
C GLU A 240 -13.15 -21.14 -4.66
N ALA A 241 -13.19 -21.95 -3.61
CA ALA A 241 -12.07 -22.71 -3.09
C ALA A 241 -11.29 -23.34 -4.23
N ALA A 242 -10.27 -22.64 -4.72
CA ALA A 242 -9.35 -23.15 -5.70
C ALA A 242 -8.80 -24.41 -5.05
N SER A 243 -8.93 -25.55 -5.74
CA SER A 243 -8.60 -26.87 -5.18
C SER A 243 -7.29 -26.81 -4.39
N GLU A 244 -7.18 -27.56 -3.30
CA GLU A 244 -6.07 -27.48 -2.36
C GLU A 244 -4.68 -27.55 -3.05
N ASN A 245 -4.60 -28.27 -4.18
CA ASN A 245 -3.44 -28.30 -5.09
C ASN A 245 -3.15 -26.97 -5.82
N ARG A 246 -4.18 -26.21 -6.24
CA ARG A 246 -4.06 -24.88 -6.84
C ARG A 246 -3.65 -23.83 -5.80
N ARG A 247 -4.13 -23.96 -4.54
CA ARG A 247 -3.64 -23.20 -3.37
C ARG A 247 -2.16 -23.46 -3.09
N ARG A 248 -1.75 -24.73 -3.03
CA ARG A 248 -0.35 -25.12 -2.75
C ARG A 248 0.62 -24.66 -3.85
N LYS A 249 0.19 -24.66 -5.12
CA LYS A 249 0.94 -24.07 -6.25
C LYS A 249 1.01 -22.53 -6.21
N ARG A 250 0.00 -21.83 -5.68
CA ARG A 250 0.02 -20.36 -5.53
C ARG A 250 0.93 -19.89 -4.40
N VAL A 251 1.05 -20.65 -3.32
CA VAL A 251 1.95 -20.34 -2.18
C VAL A 251 3.43 -20.51 -2.55
N ALA A 252 3.75 -21.30 -3.58
CA ALA A 252 5.13 -21.43 -4.05
C ALA A 252 5.65 -20.12 -4.66
N LEU A 253 6.84 -19.68 -4.27
CA LEU A 253 7.53 -18.55 -4.88
C LEU A 253 7.81 -18.85 -6.36
N ASN A 254 7.13 -18.18 -7.31
CA ASN A 254 7.59 -18.19 -8.71
C ASN A 254 8.62 -17.10 -8.88
N PHE A 255 9.84 -17.50 -9.18
CA PHE A 255 10.85 -16.63 -9.77
C PHE A 255 10.50 -16.23 -11.22
N MET A 256 9.48 -16.87 -11.82
CA MET A 256 9.02 -16.61 -13.17
C MET A 256 8.51 -15.15 -13.38
N ALA A 257 8.08 -14.47 -12.31
CA ALA A 257 7.71 -13.06 -12.38
C ALA A 257 8.92 -12.15 -12.69
N LEU A 258 10.10 -12.48 -12.14
CA LEU A 258 11.37 -11.76 -12.36
C LEU A 258 11.98 -12.03 -13.74
N THR A 259 11.47 -13.01 -14.48
CA THR A 259 11.93 -13.33 -15.83
C THR A 259 11.35 -12.36 -16.88
N SER A 260 10.28 -11.62 -16.54
CA SER A 260 9.74 -10.58 -17.41
C SER A 260 10.58 -9.30 -17.31
N GLY A 261 11.19 -8.88 -18.41
CA GLY A 261 12.00 -7.65 -18.47
C GLY A 261 11.23 -6.40 -18.03
N THR A 262 9.93 -6.31 -18.33
CA THR A 262 9.07 -5.20 -17.92
C THR A 262 8.85 -5.18 -16.40
N PHE A 263 8.59 -6.33 -15.79
CA PHE A 263 8.41 -6.43 -14.34
C PHE A 263 9.70 -6.05 -13.62
N THR A 264 10.84 -6.58 -14.06
CA THR A 264 12.15 -6.31 -13.45
C THR A 264 12.54 -4.82 -13.56
N PHE A 265 12.30 -4.19 -14.71
CA PHE A 265 12.58 -2.76 -14.89
C PHE A 265 11.72 -1.88 -13.97
N VAL A 266 10.41 -2.15 -13.89
CA VAL A 266 9.50 -1.44 -12.98
C VAL A 266 9.92 -1.65 -11.53
N THR A 267 10.25 -2.88 -11.16
CA THR A 267 10.69 -3.26 -9.82
C THR A 267 11.96 -2.51 -9.39
N ILE A 268 12.98 -2.43 -10.25
CA ILE A 268 14.21 -1.67 -9.98
C ILE A 268 13.91 -0.17 -9.83
N GLY A 269 13.06 0.37 -10.70
CA GLY A 269 12.65 1.78 -10.62
C GLY A 269 11.93 2.11 -9.32
N LEU A 270 11.02 1.23 -8.88
CA LEU A 270 10.29 1.38 -7.63
C LEU A 270 11.19 1.26 -6.40
N PHE A 271 12.14 0.33 -6.41
CA PHE A 271 13.16 0.24 -5.36
C PHE A 271 14.00 1.51 -5.24
N ALA A 272 14.43 2.08 -6.37
CA ALA A 272 15.18 3.35 -6.37
C ALA A 272 14.35 4.52 -5.82
N LEU A 273 13.05 4.56 -6.11
CA LEU A 273 12.14 5.56 -5.54
C LEU A 273 11.99 5.39 -4.04
N GLU A 274 11.79 4.17 -3.56
CA GLU A 274 11.61 3.90 -2.13
C GLU A 274 12.89 4.24 -1.34
N PHE A 275 14.06 3.88 -1.89
CA PHE A 275 15.36 4.27 -1.34
C PHE A 275 15.50 5.79 -1.22
N ALA A 276 15.08 6.53 -2.26
CA ALA A 276 15.10 7.99 -2.24
C ALA A 276 14.12 8.56 -1.19
N VAL A 277 12.93 7.99 -1.05
CA VAL A 277 11.93 8.41 -0.06
C VAL A 277 12.47 8.22 1.36
N PHE A 278 12.89 7.01 1.74
CA PHE A 278 13.43 6.76 3.08
C PHE A 278 14.70 7.54 3.36
N GLY A 279 15.59 7.67 2.36
CA GLY A 279 16.82 8.44 2.47
C GLY A 279 16.56 9.91 2.78
N VAL A 280 15.67 10.56 2.01
CA VAL A 280 15.35 11.98 2.23
C VAL A 280 14.62 12.18 3.56
N PHE A 281 13.61 11.36 3.89
CA PHE A 281 12.91 11.48 5.17
C PHE A 281 13.85 11.34 6.39
N SER A 282 14.84 10.45 6.29
CA SER A 282 15.81 10.21 7.37
C SER A 282 16.88 11.30 7.48
N LEU A 283 17.32 11.86 6.36
CA LEU A 283 18.38 12.87 6.33
C LEU A 283 17.88 14.31 6.51
N LEU A 284 16.58 14.57 6.31
CA LEU A 284 16.00 15.91 6.40
C LEU A 284 16.25 16.60 7.75
N PRO A 285 16.06 15.93 8.91
CA PRO A 285 16.37 16.53 10.21
C PRO A 285 17.87 16.80 10.37
N THR A 286 18.71 15.87 9.96
CA THR A 286 20.17 16.00 10.00
C THR A 286 20.66 17.18 9.16
N TYR A 287 20.07 17.36 7.97
CA TYR A 287 20.37 18.49 7.10
C TYR A 287 19.99 19.82 7.75
N ALA A 288 18.81 19.91 8.39
CA ALA A 288 18.38 21.11 9.10
C ALA A 288 19.35 21.47 10.25
N THR A 289 19.82 20.47 11.01
CA THR A 289 20.82 20.69 12.06
C THR A 289 22.19 21.09 11.52
N ALA A 290 22.63 20.49 10.41
CA ALA A 290 23.90 20.83 9.77
C ALA A 290 23.91 22.26 9.18
N ALA A 291 22.74 22.75 8.77
CA ALA A 291 22.54 24.14 8.33
C ALA A 291 22.40 25.15 9.49
N ASN A 292 22.60 24.74 10.75
CA ASN A 292 22.47 25.56 11.97
C ASN A 292 21.05 26.12 12.22
N PHE A 293 20.01 25.45 11.71
CA PHE A 293 18.62 25.79 12.07
C PHE A 293 18.25 25.23 13.47
N PRO A 294 17.21 25.79 14.13
CA PRO A 294 16.77 25.31 15.44
C PRO A 294 16.48 23.81 15.44
N SER A 295 16.84 23.11 16.51
CA SER A 295 16.70 21.65 16.65
C SER A 295 15.27 21.14 16.45
N ASP A 296 14.27 21.97 16.74
CA ASP A 296 12.85 21.64 16.56
C ASP A 296 12.39 21.65 15.10
N THR A 297 13.18 22.26 14.20
CA THR A 297 12.85 22.40 12.77
C THR A 297 12.74 21.05 12.09
N GLY A 298 13.58 20.08 12.46
CA GLY A 298 13.56 18.74 11.87
C GLY A 298 12.21 18.03 12.02
N PHE A 299 11.59 18.14 13.21
CA PHE A 299 10.25 17.60 13.46
C PHE A 299 9.19 18.31 12.62
N GLY A 300 9.28 19.64 12.51
CA GLY A 300 8.38 20.43 11.67
C GLY A 300 8.45 20.04 10.19
N LEU A 301 9.66 19.81 9.67
CA LEU A 301 9.87 19.38 8.29
C LEU A 301 9.26 18.00 8.03
N VAL A 302 9.45 17.04 8.92
CA VAL A 302 8.85 15.69 8.75
C VAL A 302 7.32 15.74 8.85
N ALA A 303 6.78 16.58 9.75
CA ALA A 303 5.34 16.76 9.88
C ALA A 303 4.71 17.38 8.62
N VAL A 304 5.32 18.44 8.07
CA VAL A 304 4.87 19.08 6.83
C VAL A 304 4.96 18.12 5.65
N ALA A 305 6.04 17.35 5.53
CA ALA A 305 6.20 16.36 4.48
C ALA A 305 5.11 15.28 4.54
N ASN A 306 4.80 14.73 5.72
CA ASN A 306 3.73 13.74 5.89
C ASN A 306 2.33 14.31 5.63
N ALA A 307 2.08 15.57 6.03
CA ALA A 307 0.81 16.25 5.74
C ALA A 307 0.60 16.41 4.22
N MET A 308 1.61 16.92 3.52
CA MET A 308 1.55 17.07 2.05
C MET A 308 1.55 15.74 1.31
N SER A 309 2.16 14.70 1.88
CA SER A 309 2.10 13.33 1.35
C SER A 309 0.66 12.81 1.29
N THR A 310 -0.21 13.19 2.22
CA THR A 310 -1.64 12.84 2.17
C THR A 310 -2.30 13.39 0.91
N ALA A 311 -2.04 14.66 0.56
CA ALA A 311 -2.54 15.27 -0.67
C ALA A 311 -1.92 14.64 -1.92
N GLY A 312 -0.61 14.33 -1.87
CA GLY A 312 0.14 13.64 -2.91
C GLY A 312 -0.34 12.21 -3.17
N ARG A 313 -0.93 11.55 -2.18
CA ARG A 313 -1.52 10.22 -2.35
C ARG A 313 -2.86 10.25 -3.08
N LEU A 314 -3.67 11.28 -2.83
CA LEU A 314 -5.03 11.42 -3.37
C LEU A 314 -5.05 12.02 -4.78
N LEU A 315 -4.41 13.17 -4.97
CA LEU A 315 -4.55 13.96 -6.21
C LEU A 315 -3.90 13.24 -7.42
N PRO A 316 -2.62 12.85 -7.36
CA PRO A 316 -1.99 11.97 -8.34
C PRO A 316 -2.67 10.62 -8.54
N GLY A 317 -3.23 10.01 -7.48
CA GLY A 317 -4.00 8.77 -7.60
C GLY A 317 -5.24 8.96 -8.48
N LEU A 318 -6.01 10.02 -8.23
CA LEU A 318 -7.17 10.40 -9.04
C LEU A 318 -6.75 10.77 -10.48
N ALA A 319 -5.69 11.56 -10.64
CA ALA A 319 -5.18 11.92 -11.96
C ALA A 319 -4.69 10.68 -12.74
N GLY A 320 -4.10 9.70 -12.07
CA GLY A 320 -3.62 8.44 -12.64
C GLY A 320 -4.75 7.56 -13.19
N ASP A 321 -5.93 7.63 -12.59
CA ASP A 321 -7.14 6.94 -13.08
C ASP A 321 -7.62 7.50 -14.44
N HIS A 322 -7.34 8.77 -14.75
CA HIS A 322 -7.74 9.43 -16.00
C HIS A 322 -6.63 9.48 -17.06
N PHE A 323 -5.41 9.85 -16.67
CA PHE A 323 -4.29 10.14 -17.58
C PHE A 323 -3.27 9.00 -17.69
N GLY A 324 -3.47 7.92 -16.94
CA GLY A 324 -2.56 6.79 -16.85
C GLY A 324 -1.57 6.92 -15.70
N HIS A 325 -1.48 5.85 -14.91
CA HIS A 325 -0.71 5.83 -13.65
C HIS A 325 0.80 5.98 -13.87
N PHE A 326 1.37 5.33 -14.91
CA PHE A 326 2.79 5.47 -15.25
C PHE A 326 3.14 6.90 -15.72
N ASN A 327 2.26 7.54 -16.50
CA ASN A 327 2.47 8.90 -16.99
C ASN A 327 2.49 9.91 -15.82
N ILE A 328 1.53 9.79 -14.90
CA ILE A 328 1.47 10.64 -13.71
C ILE A 328 2.66 10.36 -12.78
N LEU A 329 3.03 9.09 -12.60
CA LEU A 329 4.21 8.74 -11.80
C LEU A 329 5.47 9.40 -12.36
N LEU A 330 5.73 9.29 -13.66
CA LEU A 330 6.88 9.91 -14.31
C LEU A 330 6.84 11.45 -14.20
N ALA A 331 5.68 12.06 -14.44
CA ALA A 331 5.51 13.51 -14.30
C ALA A 331 5.83 13.98 -12.88
N MET A 332 5.33 13.27 -11.86
CA MET A 332 5.60 13.60 -10.46
C MET A 332 7.08 13.42 -10.09
N ILE A 333 7.77 12.41 -10.65
CA ILE A 333 9.21 12.22 -10.46
C ILE A 333 9.98 13.43 -11.01
N LEU A 334 9.68 13.84 -12.25
CA LEU A 334 10.34 14.98 -12.90
C LEU A 334 10.09 16.29 -12.15
N VAL A 335 8.84 16.54 -11.73
CA VAL A 335 8.46 17.72 -10.94
C VAL A 335 9.20 17.75 -9.60
N THR A 336 9.26 16.61 -8.91
CA THR A 336 9.95 16.50 -7.62
C THR A 336 11.46 16.68 -7.76
N ALA A 337 12.06 16.13 -8.82
CA ALA A 337 13.48 16.31 -9.14
C ALA A 337 13.81 17.77 -9.45
N ALA A 338 12.96 18.45 -10.24
CA ALA A 338 13.11 19.87 -10.55
C ALA A 338 13.04 20.74 -9.29
N PHE A 339 12.07 20.50 -8.39
CA PHE A 339 11.99 21.24 -7.13
C PHE A 339 13.17 20.97 -6.20
N THR A 340 13.68 19.74 -6.19
CA THR A 340 14.89 19.40 -5.43
C THR A 340 16.09 20.21 -5.94
N GLY A 341 16.28 20.27 -7.27
CA GLY A 341 17.35 21.07 -7.87
C GLY A 341 17.17 22.59 -7.71
N ALA A 342 15.93 23.09 -7.74
CA ALA A 342 15.64 24.52 -7.72
C ALA A 342 15.54 25.13 -6.30
N ILE A 343 15.18 24.34 -5.29
CA ILE A 343 14.91 24.85 -3.94
C ILE A 343 15.96 24.35 -2.95
N LEU A 344 16.21 23.03 -2.90
CA LEU A 344 17.09 22.44 -1.90
C LEU A 344 18.56 22.82 -2.15
N VAL A 345 19.04 22.65 -3.39
CA VAL A 345 20.44 22.89 -3.75
C VAL A 345 20.86 24.36 -3.56
N PRO A 346 20.11 25.37 -4.06
CA PRO A 346 20.55 26.76 -3.95
C PRO A 346 20.15 27.47 -2.64
N PHE A 347 19.03 27.09 -2.00
CA PHE A 347 18.46 27.87 -0.89
C PHE A 347 18.26 27.08 0.40
N GLY A 348 18.51 25.75 0.39
CA GLY A 348 18.23 24.87 1.53
C GLY A 348 19.00 25.23 2.81
N SER A 349 20.23 25.73 2.68
CA SER A 349 21.07 26.15 3.81
C SER A 349 20.88 27.61 4.22
N SER A 350 20.22 28.42 3.39
CA SER A 350 20.19 29.88 3.51
C SER A 350 18.84 30.43 3.98
N SER A 351 17.76 29.67 3.79
CA SER A 351 16.41 30.09 4.16
C SER A 351 15.59 28.94 4.76
N LEU A 352 15.15 29.13 6.00
CA LEU A 352 14.25 28.20 6.69
C LEU A 352 12.92 28.06 5.92
N GLY A 353 12.39 29.14 5.35
CA GLY A 353 11.17 29.10 4.54
C GLY A 353 11.33 28.26 3.26
N ALA A 354 12.49 28.34 2.61
CA ALA A 354 12.79 27.51 1.44
C ALA A 354 12.87 26.02 1.82
N LEU A 355 13.42 25.70 2.99
CA LEU A 355 13.50 24.33 3.49
C LEU A 355 12.11 23.74 3.80
N TYR A 356 11.20 24.54 4.38
CA TYR A 356 9.80 24.13 4.58
C TYR A 356 9.04 23.98 3.26
N ALA A 357 9.26 24.87 2.30
CA ALA A 357 8.67 24.76 0.97
C ALA A 357 9.14 23.49 0.24
N PHE A 358 10.44 23.18 0.33
CA PHE A 358 11.00 21.92 -0.18
C PHE A 358 10.36 20.71 0.50
N SER A 359 10.27 20.69 1.82
CA SER A 359 9.62 19.61 2.56
C SER A 359 8.17 19.38 2.11
N ALA A 360 7.40 20.46 1.91
CA ALA A 360 6.02 20.38 1.44
C ALA A 360 5.92 19.77 0.03
N LEU A 361 6.74 20.25 -0.91
CA LEU A 361 6.74 19.79 -2.30
C LEU A 361 7.28 18.36 -2.43
N TRP A 362 8.33 18.02 -1.69
CA TRP A 362 8.86 16.66 -1.60
C TRP A 362 7.85 15.70 -0.96
N GLY A 363 7.16 16.14 0.10
CA GLY A 363 6.07 15.40 0.73
C GLY A 363 4.98 15.05 -0.29
N PHE A 364 4.56 16.02 -1.09
CA PHE A 364 3.59 15.81 -2.17
C PHE A 364 4.09 14.80 -3.22
N GLY A 365 5.33 14.97 -3.71
CA GLY A 365 5.96 14.06 -4.67
C GLY A 365 6.08 12.63 -4.15
N SER A 366 6.68 12.45 -2.96
CA SER A 366 6.85 11.15 -2.31
C SER A 366 5.52 10.45 -2.03
N GLY A 367 4.49 11.18 -1.62
CA GLY A 367 3.14 10.63 -1.46
C GLY A 367 2.58 10.04 -2.76
N SER A 368 2.85 10.70 -3.88
CA SER A 368 2.47 10.23 -5.23
C SER A 368 3.13 8.89 -5.56
N PHE A 369 4.41 8.75 -5.22
CA PHE A 369 5.18 7.54 -5.52
C PHE A 369 4.61 6.35 -4.74
N ILE A 370 4.38 6.54 -3.43
CA ILE A 370 3.88 5.48 -2.55
C ILE A 370 2.48 5.00 -2.97
N SER A 371 1.58 5.89 -3.42
CA SER A 371 0.25 5.47 -3.86
C SER A 371 0.18 4.88 -5.26
N LEU A 372 1.01 5.38 -6.20
CA LEU A 372 1.00 4.90 -7.58
C LEU A 372 1.79 3.60 -7.76
N THR A 373 2.80 3.34 -6.93
CA THR A 373 3.61 2.11 -6.95
C THR A 373 2.78 0.81 -6.97
N PRO A 374 1.92 0.54 -5.97
CA PRO A 374 1.06 -0.64 -5.97
C PRO A 374 0.12 -0.71 -7.19
N VAL A 375 -0.29 0.44 -7.72
CA VAL A 375 -1.24 0.48 -8.83
C VAL A 375 -0.59 0.24 -10.18
N CYS A 376 0.61 0.81 -10.41
CA CYS A 376 1.44 0.53 -11.58
C CYS A 376 1.81 -0.96 -11.65
N MET A 377 2.15 -1.56 -10.50
CA MET A 377 2.40 -3.00 -10.39
C MET A 377 1.16 -3.84 -10.64
N GLY A 378 0.00 -3.34 -10.21
CA GLY A 378 -1.28 -3.94 -10.54
C GLY A 378 -1.62 -4.01 -12.02
N LYS A 379 -0.94 -3.24 -12.88
CA LYS A 379 -1.13 -3.26 -14.34
C LYS A 379 -0.19 -4.24 -15.05
N THR A 380 0.86 -4.72 -14.38
CA THR A 380 1.79 -5.70 -14.94
C THR A 380 1.41 -7.15 -14.59
N CYS A 381 0.35 -7.33 -13.81
CA CYS A 381 -0.14 -8.64 -13.38
C CYS A 381 -1.68 -8.73 -13.46
N GLU A 382 -2.19 -9.96 -13.52
CA GLU A 382 -3.61 -10.23 -13.34
C GLU A 382 -4.02 -9.96 -11.88
N SER A 383 -5.27 -9.51 -11.66
CA SER A 383 -5.79 -9.17 -10.32
C SER A 383 -5.76 -10.36 -9.35
N GLU A 384 -5.80 -11.59 -9.87
CA GLU A 384 -5.75 -12.81 -9.08
C GLU A 384 -4.38 -13.11 -8.44
N ASP A 385 -3.29 -12.66 -9.08
CA ASP A 385 -1.89 -12.87 -8.65
C ASP A 385 -1.26 -11.58 -8.10
N TYR A 386 -2.08 -10.55 -7.85
CA TYR A 386 -1.61 -9.25 -7.41
C TYR A 386 -0.83 -9.33 -6.10
N GLY A 387 -1.26 -10.17 -5.14
CA GLY A 387 -0.57 -10.29 -3.86
C GLY A 387 0.84 -10.84 -4.03
N ARG A 388 1.02 -11.85 -4.87
CA ARG A 388 2.31 -12.45 -5.22
C ARG A 388 3.24 -11.44 -5.89
N TYR A 389 2.75 -10.68 -6.86
CA TYR A 389 3.57 -9.70 -7.60
C TYR A 389 3.94 -8.50 -6.73
N PHE A 390 3.03 -8.01 -5.91
CA PHE A 390 3.30 -6.93 -4.97
C PHE A 390 4.29 -7.36 -3.88
N GLY A 391 4.17 -8.61 -3.38
CA GLY A 391 5.11 -9.16 -2.41
C GLY A 391 6.55 -9.18 -2.92
N TRP A 392 6.77 -9.39 -4.22
CA TRP A 392 8.11 -9.42 -4.83
C TRP A 392 8.78 -8.06 -4.99
N LEU A 393 8.09 -6.95 -4.69
CA LEU A 393 8.72 -5.63 -4.71
C LEU A 393 9.82 -5.60 -3.64
N PRO A 394 11.10 -5.45 -4.04
CA PRO A 394 12.16 -5.13 -3.11
C PRO A 394 11.88 -3.69 -2.66
N TYR A 395 11.63 -3.52 -1.38
CA TYR A 395 11.59 -2.22 -0.72
C TYR A 395 12.88 -2.02 0.06
#